data_AF-A0A352HTC1-F1
#
_entry.id   AF-A0A352HTC1-F1
#
_cell.length_a   1.000
_cell.length_b   1.000
_cell.length_c   1.000
_cell.angle_alpha   90.00
_cell.angle_beta   90.00
_cell.angle_gamma   90.00
#
_symmetry.space_group_name_H-M   'P 1'
#
loop_
_entity.id
_entity.type
_entity.pdbx_description
1 polymer ?
#
loop_
_entity_poly.entity_id
_entity_poly.type
_entity_poly.pdbx_seq_one_letter_code
_entity_poly.pdbx_strand_id
1 'polypeptide(L)'
;MTAQSCSDDIAPDQGEGLLKMKMIVNSEVTRADVDETYLADNCVIYISSTKGLIHKFKGLDNVPSDLWLKSGSYVAEAWTGDSVSASFDKKFYRAYEPFTIHQGVNNVIINCKIANVVASVNRDRVSSELLPEFKVTVANTKGELVFDADNINDAHGYFMMPNGDTKLTYTIEGVNMVGTKFTKSGEIPDVQRAHEYVLNLNYNENENQNDVGGAFITISVDDTELLIEDNIIIHSAPKVTAYGMDITAPITGAQNSFDDILLGGVCYGNFKSMRLAFSDKAAFGTQYDAYELMNLAESAETELRGHGVTWSTAASTTDAGYTQMRMKIPAAMLNGLANGSYW
;
A
#
# COMPACT_ATOMS: atom_id res chain seq x y z
N MET A 1 -17.44 -39.18 -33.54
CA MET A 1 -17.84 -38.20 -32.52
C MET A 1 -16.68 -37.26 -32.32
N THR A 2 -16.74 -36.10 -32.96
CA THR A 2 -15.74 -35.03 -32.84
C THR A 2 -16.22 -34.06 -31.77
N ALA A 3 -15.51 -33.99 -30.65
CA ALA A 3 -15.69 -32.95 -29.66
C ALA A 3 -14.92 -31.71 -30.14
N GLN A 4 -15.65 -30.66 -30.50
CA GLN A 4 -15.11 -29.32 -30.73
C GLN A 4 -15.00 -28.66 -29.36
N SER A 5 -13.77 -28.37 -28.93
CA SER A 5 -13.47 -27.53 -27.78
C SER A 5 -13.60 -26.07 -28.22
N CYS A 6 -14.56 -25.35 -27.63
CA CYS A 6 -14.63 -23.90 -27.76
C CYS A 6 -13.52 -23.29 -26.90
N SER A 7 -12.60 -22.58 -27.56
CA SER A 7 -11.78 -21.56 -26.92
C SER A 7 -12.65 -20.31 -26.83
N ASP A 8 -13.07 -19.94 -25.63
CA ASP A 8 -13.79 -18.70 -25.38
C ASP A 8 -12.80 -17.52 -25.38
N ASP A 9 -12.46 -17.05 -26.59
CA ASP A 9 -12.13 -15.64 -26.80
C ASP A 9 -13.45 -14.85 -26.66
N ILE A 10 -13.79 -14.47 -25.43
CA ILE A 10 -14.98 -13.66 -25.16
C ILE A 10 -14.72 -12.25 -25.69
N ALA A 11 -15.28 -11.95 -26.86
CA ALA A 11 -15.54 -10.57 -27.25
C ALA A 11 -16.44 -9.92 -26.17
N PRO A 12 -16.16 -8.68 -25.73
CA PRO A 12 -16.96 -8.03 -24.72
C PRO A 12 -18.42 -7.95 -25.18
N ASP A 13 -19.30 -8.61 -24.43
CA ASP A 13 -20.74 -8.49 -24.62
C ASP A 13 -21.12 -7.01 -24.52
N GLN A 14 -22.16 -6.57 -25.23
CA GLN A 14 -22.57 -5.16 -25.39
C GLN A 14 -23.00 -4.46 -24.07
N GLY A 15 -22.78 -5.11 -22.93
CA GLY A 15 -23.01 -4.60 -21.58
C GLY A 15 -21.83 -4.74 -20.62
N GLU A 16 -20.61 -5.06 -21.06
CA GLU A 16 -19.42 -5.21 -20.18
C GLU A 16 -18.35 -4.15 -20.42
N GLY A 17 -17.58 -3.84 -19.37
CA GLY A 17 -16.50 -2.87 -19.38
C GLY A 17 -15.28 -3.37 -18.61
N LEU A 18 -14.10 -2.96 -19.07
CA LEU A 18 -12.82 -3.29 -18.46
C LEU A 18 -12.53 -2.30 -17.32
N LEU A 19 -12.35 -2.80 -16.12
CA LEU A 19 -11.92 -2.04 -14.95
C LEU A 19 -10.40 -2.09 -14.82
N LYS A 20 -9.79 -0.90 -14.74
CA LYS A 20 -8.39 -0.69 -14.35
C LYS A 20 -8.39 0.04 -13.01
N MET A 21 -7.73 -0.53 -12.02
CA MET A 21 -7.65 0.06 -10.67
C MET A 21 -6.24 0.53 -10.36
N LYS A 22 -6.15 1.66 -9.67
CA LYS A 22 -4.91 2.20 -9.12
C LYS A 22 -5.10 2.37 -7.62
N MET A 23 -4.22 1.79 -6.82
CA MET A 23 -4.25 1.94 -5.38
C MET A 23 -3.32 3.08 -4.95
N ILE A 24 -3.76 3.89 -4.00
CA ILE A 24 -2.93 4.90 -3.35
C ILE A 24 -3.12 4.74 -1.84
N VAL A 25 -2.03 4.73 -1.07
CA VAL A 25 -2.09 4.79 0.39
C VAL A 25 -1.44 6.10 0.83
N ASN A 26 -2.17 6.93 1.56
CA ASN A 26 -1.63 8.22 1.99
C ASN A 26 -1.08 8.12 3.40
N SER A 27 0.16 8.55 3.60
CA SER A 27 0.78 8.57 4.93
C SER A 27 1.38 9.96 5.23
N GLU A 28 0.53 10.91 5.60
CA GLU A 28 0.99 12.03 6.41
C GLU A 28 0.62 11.73 7.87
N VAL A 29 1.60 11.27 8.65
CA VAL A 29 2.15 11.96 9.84
C VAL A 29 3.47 11.25 10.15
N THR A 30 4.56 12.03 10.05
CA THR A 30 6.00 11.71 10.16
C THR A 30 6.55 10.58 9.27
N ARG A 31 7.65 10.88 8.57
CA ARG A 31 8.41 10.03 7.61
C ARG A 31 9.06 8.79 8.24
N ALA A 32 8.41 8.15 9.22
CA ALA A 32 8.85 6.87 9.75
C ALA A 32 8.37 5.76 8.79
N ASP A 33 9.32 5.24 8.01
CA ASP A 33 9.35 3.96 7.28
C ASP A 33 7.99 3.25 7.13
N VAL A 34 7.12 3.81 6.28
CA VAL A 34 5.98 3.03 5.81
C VAL A 34 6.53 1.99 4.84
N ASP A 35 6.54 0.73 5.27
CA ASP A 35 6.91 -0.40 4.42
C ASP A 35 5.85 -0.57 3.32
N GLU A 36 6.09 0.05 2.16
CA GLU A 36 5.21 0.00 1.00
C GLU A 36 4.90 -1.43 0.57
N THR A 37 5.88 -2.34 0.66
CA THR A 37 5.72 -3.76 0.32
C THR A 37 4.79 -4.43 1.32
N TYR A 38 4.98 -4.21 2.62
CA TYR A 38 4.06 -4.73 3.64
C TYR A 38 2.63 -4.25 3.41
N LEU A 39 2.43 -2.97 3.11
CA LEU A 39 1.11 -2.42 2.84
C LEU A 39 0.50 -2.99 1.54
N ALA A 40 1.29 -3.18 0.49
CA ALA A 40 0.85 -3.78 -0.76
C ALA A 40 0.40 -5.24 -0.56
N ASP A 41 1.22 -6.04 0.14
CA ASP A 41 1.00 -7.47 0.36
C ASP A 41 -0.20 -7.75 1.28
N ASN A 42 -0.44 -6.86 2.24
CA ASN A 42 -1.54 -7.00 3.19
C ASN A 42 -2.81 -6.22 2.77
N CYS A 43 -2.77 -5.49 1.65
CA CYS A 43 -3.94 -4.78 1.15
C CYS A 43 -5.06 -5.76 0.79
N VAL A 44 -6.25 -5.51 1.31
CA VAL A 44 -7.46 -6.25 0.95
C VAL A 44 -8.38 -5.33 0.17
N ILE A 45 -8.84 -5.77 -0.99
CA ILE A 45 -9.74 -5.01 -1.86
C ILE A 45 -11.02 -5.82 -2.09
N TYR A 46 -12.16 -5.21 -1.81
CA TYR A 46 -13.49 -5.75 -2.05
C TYR A 46 -14.16 -4.92 -3.14
N ILE A 47 -14.72 -5.58 -4.15
CA ILE A 47 -15.57 -4.95 -5.15
C ILE A 47 -16.98 -5.49 -4.97
N SER A 48 -17.92 -4.61 -4.73
CA SER A 48 -19.32 -4.95 -4.49
C SER A 48 -20.24 -4.20 -5.44
N SER A 49 -21.42 -4.77 -5.66
CA SER A 49 -22.57 -4.10 -6.31
C SER A 49 -23.74 -4.07 -5.33
N THR A 50 -24.87 -3.53 -5.78
CA THR A 50 -26.15 -3.61 -5.04
C THR A 50 -26.60 -5.04 -4.71
N LYS A 51 -26.06 -6.05 -5.41
CA LYS A 51 -26.33 -7.47 -5.17
C LYS A 51 -25.37 -8.13 -4.17
N GLY A 52 -24.37 -7.39 -3.67
CA GLY A 52 -23.37 -7.87 -2.72
C GLY A 52 -21.95 -7.93 -3.29
N LEU A 53 -21.07 -8.61 -2.56
CA LEU A 53 -19.65 -8.77 -2.90
C LEU A 53 -19.48 -9.60 -4.17
N ILE A 54 -18.64 -9.13 -5.09
CA ILE A 54 -18.34 -9.78 -6.37
C ILE A 54 -16.91 -10.31 -6.37
N HIS A 55 -15.95 -9.47 -5.96
CA HIS A 55 -14.55 -9.85 -5.89
C HIS A 55 -13.95 -9.49 -4.54
N LYS A 56 -13.00 -10.33 -4.12
CA LYS A 56 -12.11 -10.11 -2.99
C LYS A 56 -10.70 -10.43 -3.43
N PHE A 57 -9.81 -9.47 -3.27
CA PHE A 57 -8.37 -9.64 -3.48
C PHE A 57 -7.64 -9.40 -2.16
N LYS A 58 -6.57 -10.15 -1.93
CA LYS A 58 -5.64 -9.92 -0.82
C LYS A 58 -4.23 -9.87 -1.42
N GLY A 59 -3.49 -8.81 -1.15
CA GLY A 59 -2.24 -8.48 -1.85
C GLY A 59 -2.53 -7.83 -3.20
N LEU A 60 -1.87 -6.72 -3.50
CA LEU A 60 -2.07 -6.00 -4.76
C LEU A 60 -1.64 -6.81 -5.99
N ASP A 61 -0.70 -7.74 -5.84
CA ASP A 61 -0.26 -8.63 -6.91
C ASP A 61 -1.33 -9.64 -7.34
N ASN A 62 -2.32 -9.89 -6.47
CA ASN A 62 -3.46 -10.75 -6.79
C ASN A 62 -4.60 -9.99 -7.48
N VAL A 63 -4.47 -8.68 -7.68
CA VAL A 63 -5.43 -7.89 -8.46
C VAL A 63 -5.13 -8.13 -9.95
N PRO A 64 -6.10 -8.65 -10.73
CA PRO A 64 -5.88 -8.95 -12.14
C PRO A 64 -5.64 -7.67 -12.95
N SER A 65 -4.76 -7.78 -13.95
CA SER A 65 -4.50 -6.69 -14.91
C SER A 65 -5.74 -6.24 -15.66
N ASP A 66 -6.64 -7.19 -15.91
CA ASP A 66 -7.87 -6.99 -16.65
C ASP A 66 -9.03 -7.57 -15.84
N LEU A 67 -9.92 -6.69 -15.37
CA LEU A 67 -11.10 -7.10 -14.62
C LEU A 67 -12.35 -6.64 -15.37
N TRP A 68 -13.02 -7.58 -16.04
CA TRP A 68 -14.26 -7.29 -16.76
C TRP A 68 -15.44 -7.32 -15.79
N LEU A 69 -16.25 -6.26 -15.82
CA LEU A 69 -17.46 -6.14 -15.03
C LEU A 69 -18.62 -5.75 -15.94
N LYS A 70 -19.83 -6.16 -15.55
CA LYS A 70 -21.05 -5.69 -16.22
C LYS A 70 -21.23 -4.20 -16.00
N SER A 71 -21.88 -3.54 -16.94
CA SER A 71 -22.20 -2.13 -16.84
C SER A 71 -23.13 -1.91 -15.65
N GLY A 72 -22.82 -0.91 -14.83
CA GLY A 72 -23.53 -0.68 -13.58
C GLY A 72 -22.67 0.02 -12.53
N SER A 73 -23.28 0.27 -11.37
CA SER A 73 -22.63 0.95 -10.25
C SER A 73 -22.08 -0.06 -9.25
N TYR A 74 -20.88 0.24 -8.77
CA TYR A 74 -20.08 -0.58 -7.87
C TYR A 74 -19.44 0.27 -6.78
N VAL A 75 -18.90 -0.40 -5.79
CA VAL A 75 -18.06 0.18 -4.75
C VAL A 75 -16.81 -0.68 -4.60
N ALA A 76 -15.65 -0.02 -4.61
CA ALA A 76 -14.39 -0.59 -4.19
C ALA A 76 -14.10 -0.16 -2.74
N GLU A 77 -14.05 -1.13 -1.82
CA GLU A 77 -13.53 -0.92 -0.48
C GLU A 77 -12.14 -1.51 -0.40
N ALA A 78 -11.20 -0.78 0.19
CA ALA A 78 -9.86 -1.29 0.40
C ALA A 78 -9.38 -0.97 1.81
N TRP A 79 -8.53 -1.82 2.37
CA TRP A 79 -7.86 -1.53 3.63
C TRP A 79 -6.51 -2.25 3.72
N THR A 80 -5.59 -1.64 4.46
CA THR A 80 -4.25 -2.17 4.71
C THR A 80 -3.67 -1.61 6.00
N GLY A 81 -2.54 -2.16 6.43
CA GLY A 81 -1.90 -1.84 7.71
C GLY A 81 -2.46 -2.67 8.86
N ASP A 82 -2.17 -2.21 10.07
CA ASP A 82 -2.37 -2.98 11.31
C ASP A 82 -3.61 -2.48 12.06
N SER A 83 -4.67 -3.29 12.06
CA SER A 83 -5.90 -2.97 12.81
C SER A 83 -5.77 -3.37 14.27
N VAL A 84 -5.11 -2.52 15.06
CA VAL A 84 -4.98 -2.66 16.51
C VAL A 84 -5.75 -1.53 17.21
N SER A 85 -6.25 -1.79 18.42
CA SER A 85 -7.13 -0.84 19.12
C SER A 85 -6.46 0.50 19.43
N ALA A 86 -5.19 0.46 19.85
CA ALA A 86 -4.36 1.64 20.06
C ALA A 86 -2.87 1.28 19.92
N SER A 87 -2.07 2.15 19.30
CA SER A 87 -0.61 2.00 19.18
C SER A 87 0.06 3.31 18.78
N PHE A 88 1.34 3.46 19.10
CA PHE A 88 2.17 4.60 18.66
C PHE A 88 2.79 4.42 17.26
N ASP A 89 2.84 3.20 16.74
CA ASP A 89 3.58 2.83 15.53
C ASP A 89 2.74 2.08 14.49
N LYS A 90 1.55 1.60 14.86
CA LYS A 90 0.66 0.80 14.02
C LYS A 90 -0.46 1.66 13.45
N LYS A 91 -0.41 1.84 12.13
CA LYS A 91 -1.36 2.63 11.35
C LYS A 91 -2.28 1.72 10.55
N PHE A 92 -3.52 2.13 10.37
CA PHE A 92 -4.52 1.43 9.56
C PHE A 92 -5.11 2.40 8.53
N TYR A 93 -5.26 1.93 7.30
CA TYR A 93 -5.74 2.72 6.17
C TYR A 93 -6.98 2.10 5.57
N ARG A 94 -7.93 2.93 5.11
CA ARG A 94 -9.16 2.47 4.46
C ARG A 94 -9.59 3.41 3.33
N ALA A 95 -10.17 2.82 2.30
CA ALA A 95 -10.82 3.49 1.19
C ALA A 95 -12.26 3.00 1.03
N TYR A 96 -13.11 3.88 0.51
CA TYR A 96 -14.44 3.58 0.02
C TYR A 96 -14.65 4.41 -1.24
N GLU A 97 -14.61 3.77 -2.41
CA GLU A 97 -14.65 4.44 -3.71
C GLU A 97 -15.81 3.91 -4.56
N PRO A 98 -16.93 4.66 -4.66
CA PRO A 98 -17.99 4.37 -5.62
C PRO A 98 -17.54 4.62 -7.05
N PHE A 99 -17.89 3.72 -7.97
CA PHE A 99 -17.60 3.89 -9.39
C PHE A 99 -18.69 3.29 -10.27
N THR A 100 -18.71 3.67 -11.55
CA THR A 100 -19.63 3.11 -12.55
C THR A 100 -18.82 2.52 -13.71
N ILE A 101 -19.24 1.34 -14.16
CA ILE A 101 -18.68 0.68 -15.34
C ILE A 101 -19.54 0.99 -16.55
N HIS A 102 -18.86 1.45 -17.60
CA HIS A 102 -19.39 1.61 -18.96
C HIS A 102 -18.62 0.71 -19.93
N GLN A 103 -19.13 0.54 -21.15
CA GLN A 103 -18.40 -0.15 -22.21
C GLN A 103 -17.04 0.53 -22.46
N GLY A 104 -15.99 -0.27 -22.64
CA GLY A 104 -14.62 0.21 -22.80
C GLY A 104 -13.83 0.21 -21.50
N VAL A 105 -12.78 1.05 -21.44
CA VAL A 105 -11.85 1.10 -20.29
C VAL A 105 -12.33 2.09 -19.25
N ASN A 106 -12.41 1.66 -18.00
CA ASN A 106 -12.83 2.45 -16.85
C ASN A 106 -11.69 2.47 -15.83
N ASN A 107 -11.17 3.67 -15.53
CA ASN A 107 -10.09 3.84 -14.57
C ASN A 107 -10.64 4.28 -13.22
N VAL A 108 -10.27 3.59 -12.15
CA VAL A 108 -10.69 3.90 -10.78
C VAL A 108 -9.46 4.05 -9.90
N ILE A 109 -9.38 5.15 -9.16
CA ILE A 109 -8.33 5.38 -8.17
C ILE A 109 -8.93 5.08 -6.80
N ILE A 110 -8.40 4.08 -6.11
CA ILE A 110 -8.83 3.71 -4.77
C ILE A 110 -7.86 4.37 -3.78
N ASN A 111 -8.34 5.39 -3.08
CA ASN A 111 -7.50 6.19 -2.22
C ASN A 111 -7.65 5.81 -0.73
N CYS A 112 -6.72 5.00 -0.21
CA CYS A 112 -6.67 4.61 1.19
C CYS A 112 -6.15 5.77 2.05
N LYS A 113 -7.05 6.33 2.86
CA LYS A 113 -6.72 7.34 3.86
C LYS A 113 -6.54 6.69 5.23
N ILE A 114 -5.82 7.36 6.12
CA ILE A 114 -5.70 6.89 7.51
C ILE A 114 -7.11 6.76 8.12
N ALA A 115 -7.36 5.61 8.74
CA ALA A 115 -8.65 5.30 9.35
C ALA A 115 -8.63 5.52 10.87
N ASN A 116 -7.44 5.65 11.45
CA ASN A 116 -7.27 5.95 12.86
C ASN A 116 -7.78 7.37 13.20
N VAL A 117 -8.22 7.53 14.44
CA VAL A 117 -8.20 8.82 15.13
C VAL A 117 -6.81 8.98 15.72
N VAL A 118 -6.20 10.15 15.56
CA VAL A 118 -4.87 10.44 16.10
C VAL A 118 -5.02 11.34 17.32
N ALA A 119 -4.27 11.06 18.38
CA ALA A 119 -4.12 11.95 19.51
C ALA A 119 -2.65 12.21 19.78
N SER A 120 -2.31 13.43 20.12
CA SER A 120 -0.98 13.83 20.59
C SER A 120 -1.13 14.80 21.74
N VAL A 121 -0.03 15.07 22.44
CA VAL A 121 -0.04 15.96 23.60
C VAL A 121 0.98 17.06 23.35
N ASN A 122 0.55 18.30 23.51
CA ASN A 122 1.44 19.45 23.49
C ASN A 122 1.68 19.92 24.93
N ARG A 123 2.94 19.84 25.36
CA ARG A 123 3.38 20.24 26.70
C ARG A 123 4.19 21.54 26.71
N ASP A 124 4.36 22.22 25.58
CA ASP A 124 5.24 23.39 25.45
C ASP A 124 4.88 24.55 26.39
N ARG A 125 3.63 24.58 26.85
CA ARG A 125 3.10 25.61 27.76
C ARG A 125 3.14 25.21 29.24
N VAL A 126 3.78 24.08 29.57
CA VAL A 126 3.98 23.61 30.95
C VAL A 126 5.44 23.20 31.16
N SER A 127 6.20 24.05 31.87
CA SER A 127 7.61 23.77 32.21
C SER A 127 7.79 22.41 32.91
N SER A 128 8.89 21.70 32.58
CA SER A 128 9.33 20.49 33.27
C SER A 128 9.62 20.73 34.75
N GLU A 129 9.98 21.95 35.14
CA GLU A 129 10.20 22.30 36.55
C GLU A 129 8.90 22.39 37.35
N LEU A 130 7.82 22.88 36.70
CA LEU A 130 6.52 23.06 37.35
C LEU A 130 5.77 21.73 37.51
N LEU A 131 6.09 20.77 36.65
CA LEU A 131 5.36 19.51 36.55
C LEU A 131 6.31 18.35 36.20
N PRO A 132 7.28 18.04 37.08
CA PRO A 132 8.43 17.19 36.75
C PRO A 132 8.03 15.77 36.38
N GLU A 133 6.98 15.25 37.02
CA GLU A 133 6.44 13.93 36.75
C GLU A 133 4.98 14.06 36.33
N PHE A 134 4.70 13.68 35.08
CA PHE A 134 3.34 13.50 34.61
C PHE A 134 3.26 12.49 33.48
N LYS A 135 2.08 11.92 33.38
CA LYS A 135 1.66 11.08 32.26
C LYS A 135 0.26 11.47 31.84
N VAL A 136 0.02 11.38 30.55
CA VAL A 136 -1.30 11.56 29.95
C VAL A 136 -1.70 10.23 29.34
N THR A 137 -2.74 9.61 29.87
CA THR A 137 -3.31 8.40 29.27
C THR A 137 -4.46 8.82 28.37
N VAL A 138 -4.43 8.44 27.09
CA VAL A 138 -5.54 8.63 26.15
C VAL A 138 -6.10 7.25 25.77
N ALA A 139 -7.42 7.09 25.77
CA ALA A 139 -8.06 5.79 25.61
C ALA A 139 -9.39 5.85 24.85
N ASN A 140 -9.71 4.76 24.14
CA ASN A 140 -11.07 4.39 23.74
C ASN A 140 -11.53 3.18 24.57
N THR A 141 -12.69 2.57 24.25
CA THR A 141 -13.20 1.44 25.05
C THR A 141 -12.40 0.13 24.93
N LYS A 142 -11.43 0.05 24.01
CA LYS A 142 -10.67 -1.17 23.69
C LYS A 142 -9.15 -1.03 23.79
N GLY A 143 -8.62 0.18 23.87
CA GLY A 143 -7.18 0.43 23.95
C GLY A 143 -6.87 1.77 24.58
N GLU A 144 -5.70 1.84 25.20
CA GLU A 144 -5.16 3.04 25.85
C GLU A 144 -3.68 3.19 25.49
N LEU A 145 -3.22 4.44 25.46
CA LEU A 145 -1.81 4.80 25.27
C LEU A 145 -1.40 5.79 26.34
N VAL A 146 -0.20 5.61 26.87
CA VAL A 146 0.38 6.47 27.90
C VAL A 146 1.46 7.33 27.26
N PHE A 147 1.22 8.64 27.26
CA PHE A 147 2.21 9.64 26.94
C PHE A 147 2.95 10.02 28.22
N ASP A 148 4.25 9.78 28.26
CA ASP A 148 5.12 10.01 29.40
C ASP A 148 6.32 10.88 29.03
N ALA A 149 7.23 11.12 29.97
CA ALA A 149 8.37 12.01 29.74
C ALA A 149 9.24 11.62 28.54
N ASP A 150 9.24 10.35 28.12
CA ASP A 150 10.11 9.86 27.05
C ASP A 150 9.52 10.09 25.65
N ASN A 151 8.19 10.13 25.53
CA ASN A 151 7.51 10.14 24.23
C ASN A 151 6.59 11.35 24.00
N ILE A 152 6.24 12.10 25.05
CA ILE A 152 5.12 13.04 25.01
C ILE A 152 5.29 14.21 24.04
N ASN A 153 6.51 14.56 23.66
CA ASN A 153 6.78 15.67 22.76
C ASN A 153 6.70 15.30 21.27
N ASP A 154 6.87 14.02 20.94
CA ASP A 154 7.05 13.58 19.55
C ASP A 154 6.09 12.46 19.13
N ALA A 155 5.44 11.80 20.09
CA ALA A 155 4.58 10.65 19.81
C ALA A 155 3.19 11.08 19.31
N HIS A 156 2.70 10.32 18.33
CA HIS A 156 1.32 10.35 17.89
C HIS A 156 0.69 8.99 18.23
N GLY A 157 -0.39 9.00 18.98
CA GLY A 157 -1.17 7.81 19.32
C GLY A 157 -2.25 7.56 18.28
N TYR A 158 -2.23 6.39 17.65
CA TYR A 158 -3.19 5.96 16.64
C TYR A 158 -4.24 5.05 17.27
N PHE A 159 -5.50 5.46 17.21
CA PHE A 159 -6.63 4.74 17.80
C PHE A 159 -7.58 4.22 16.71
N MET A 160 -7.83 2.91 16.70
CA MET A 160 -8.93 2.35 15.92
C MET A 160 -10.20 2.39 16.75
N MET A 161 -11.15 3.21 16.34
CA MET A 161 -12.41 3.39 17.05
C MET A 161 -13.31 2.16 16.91
N PRO A 162 -13.67 1.47 18.01
CA PRO A 162 -14.66 0.41 18.00
C PRO A 162 -16.01 0.90 17.47
N ASN A 163 -16.80 -0.01 16.90
CA ASN A 163 -18.12 0.35 16.38
C ASN A 163 -19.01 0.93 17.51
N GLY A 164 -19.50 2.16 17.30
CA GLY A 164 -20.33 2.88 18.27
C GLY A 164 -19.56 3.80 19.22
N ASP A 165 -18.22 3.72 19.29
CA ASP A 165 -17.43 4.70 20.03
C ASP A 165 -17.34 6.00 19.22
N THR A 166 -17.64 7.13 19.87
CA THR A 166 -17.59 8.46 19.25
C THR A 166 -16.67 9.42 19.99
N LYS A 167 -15.91 8.94 20.98
CA LYS A 167 -15.08 9.80 21.84
C LYS A 167 -13.78 9.12 22.24
N LEU A 168 -12.76 9.94 22.48
CA LEU A 168 -11.60 9.54 23.27
C LEU A 168 -11.76 10.05 24.71
N THR A 169 -11.17 9.35 25.65
CA THR A 169 -11.03 9.80 27.04
C THR A 169 -9.58 10.09 27.33
N TYR A 170 -9.32 11.03 28.23
CA TYR A 170 -7.97 11.26 28.72
C TYR A 170 -7.95 11.30 30.24
N THR A 171 -6.81 10.91 30.81
CA THR A 171 -6.49 11.05 32.23
C THR A 171 -5.06 11.54 32.38
N ILE A 172 -4.91 12.66 33.06
CA ILE A 172 -3.62 13.24 33.45
C ILE A 172 -3.37 12.88 34.89
N GLU A 173 -2.23 12.25 35.15
CA GLU A 173 -1.73 12.00 36.49
C GLU A 173 -0.37 12.66 36.63
N GLY A 174 -0.13 13.34 37.74
CA GLY A 174 1.15 13.97 37.99
C GLY A 174 1.38 14.36 39.43
N VAL A 175 2.54 14.94 39.67
CA VAL A 175 2.97 15.48 40.97
C VAL A 175 3.29 16.96 40.80
N ASN A 176 2.69 17.81 41.63
CA ASN A 176 2.97 19.24 41.61
C ASN A 176 4.32 19.57 42.31
N MET A 177 4.76 20.83 42.24
CA MET A 177 6.04 21.26 42.83
C MET A 177 6.16 21.04 44.34
N VAL A 178 5.04 20.89 45.07
CA VAL A 178 5.03 20.63 46.53
C VAL A 178 4.90 19.14 46.86
N GLY A 179 4.93 18.24 45.87
CA GLY A 179 4.91 16.79 46.05
C GLY A 179 3.51 16.17 46.15
N THR A 180 2.45 16.95 45.92
CA THR A 180 1.07 16.47 45.97
C THR A 180 0.68 15.82 44.64
N LYS A 181 0.17 14.58 44.71
CA LYS A 181 -0.39 13.87 43.55
C LYS A 181 -1.73 14.46 43.15
N PHE A 182 -1.98 14.55 41.84
CA PHE A 182 -3.28 14.94 41.31
C PHE A 182 -3.68 14.04 40.14
N THR A 183 -4.99 14.00 39.90
CA THR A 183 -5.59 13.33 38.74
C THR A 183 -6.61 14.26 38.11
N LYS A 184 -6.60 14.36 36.78
CA LYS A 184 -7.60 15.10 36.00
C LYS A 184 -8.02 14.29 34.80
N SER A 185 -9.32 14.06 34.64
CA SER A 185 -9.87 13.31 33.51
C SER A 185 -10.85 14.15 32.72
N GLY A 186 -11.04 13.78 31.46
CA GLY A 186 -12.02 14.39 30.58
C GLY A 186 -12.21 13.57 29.32
N GLU A 187 -12.97 14.12 28.39
CA GLU A 187 -13.35 13.46 27.14
C GLU A 187 -13.16 14.41 25.96
N ILE A 188 -12.85 13.83 24.81
CA ILE A 188 -12.83 14.47 23.51
C ILE A 188 -14.02 13.88 22.75
N PRO A 189 -15.17 14.58 22.71
CA PRO A 189 -16.37 14.08 22.05
C PRO A 189 -16.24 14.18 20.53
N ASP A 190 -17.12 13.45 19.83
CA ASP A 190 -17.34 13.54 18.38
C ASP A 190 -16.08 13.38 17.52
N VAL A 191 -15.14 12.52 17.95
CA VAL A 191 -13.88 12.31 17.24
C VAL A 191 -14.10 11.71 15.86
N GLN A 192 -13.32 12.20 14.90
CA GLN A 192 -13.43 11.80 13.50
C GLN A 192 -12.18 11.03 13.06
N ARG A 193 -12.37 10.01 12.24
CA ARG A 193 -11.25 9.33 11.57
C ARG A 193 -10.47 10.34 10.73
N ALA A 194 -9.17 10.11 10.56
CA ALA A 194 -8.29 11.02 9.80
C ALA A 194 -8.17 12.43 10.38
N HIS A 195 -8.44 12.60 11.67
CA HIS A 195 -8.18 13.83 12.40
C HIS A 195 -7.14 13.58 13.49
N GLU A 196 -6.34 14.60 13.76
CA GLU A 196 -5.48 14.68 14.92
C GLU A 196 -6.08 15.61 15.97
N TYR A 197 -6.19 15.11 17.19
CA TYR A 197 -6.61 15.84 18.37
C TYR A 197 -5.41 16.11 19.27
N VAL A 198 -4.92 17.35 19.26
CA VAL A 198 -3.77 17.77 20.06
C VAL A 198 -4.25 18.25 21.43
N LEU A 199 -3.91 17.50 22.49
CA LEU A 199 -4.20 17.90 23.87
C LEU A 199 -3.14 18.92 24.32
N ASN A 200 -3.47 20.20 24.24
CA ASN A 200 -2.61 21.27 24.73
C ASN A 200 -2.77 21.42 26.25
N LEU A 201 -1.70 21.12 26.97
CA LEU A 201 -1.62 21.35 28.40
C LEU A 201 -1.27 22.81 28.65
N ASN A 202 -2.14 23.51 29.37
CA ASN A 202 -1.92 24.91 29.73
C ASN A 202 -1.81 25.04 31.25
N TYR A 203 -0.81 25.78 31.72
CA TYR A 203 -0.65 26.09 33.14
C TYR A 203 -1.32 27.43 33.48
N ASN A 204 -2.11 27.44 34.55
CA ASN A 204 -2.73 28.66 35.09
C ASN A 204 -2.00 29.08 36.38
N GLU A 205 -1.17 30.11 36.26
CA GLU A 205 -0.34 30.65 37.35
C GLU A 205 -1.16 31.28 38.49
N ASN A 206 -2.42 31.65 38.23
CA ASN A 206 -3.29 32.33 39.19
C ASN A 206 -4.07 31.38 40.10
N GLU A 207 -4.08 30.08 39.78
CA GLU A 207 -4.74 29.07 40.60
C GLU A 207 -3.85 28.65 41.76
N ASN A 208 -4.43 28.53 42.95
CA ASN A 208 -3.67 28.15 44.13
C ASN A 208 -3.27 26.67 44.02
N GLN A 209 -1.97 26.40 43.94
CA GLN A 209 -1.41 25.05 43.86
C GLN A 209 -1.68 24.21 45.12
N ASN A 210 -2.11 24.85 46.22
CA ASN A 210 -2.51 24.19 47.46
C ASN A 210 -4.00 23.79 47.48
N ASP A 211 -4.77 24.17 46.46
CA ASP A 211 -6.14 23.71 46.31
C ASP A 211 -6.12 22.24 45.83
N VAL A 212 -6.93 21.39 46.44
CA VAL A 212 -6.82 19.93 46.29
C VAL A 212 -7.36 19.53 44.90
N GLY A 213 -6.49 19.53 43.88
CA GLY A 213 -6.81 19.05 42.54
C GLY A 213 -5.89 19.59 41.44
N GLY A 214 -6.03 19.06 40.21
CA GLY A 214 -5.32 19.53 39.01
C GLY A 214 -5.92 20.82 38.40
N ALA A 215 -6.47 21.73 39.21
CA ALA A 215 -7.19 22.93 38.76
C ALA A 215 -6.30 23.93 38.02
N PHE A 216 -5.00 23.96 38.38
CA PHE A 216 -3.97 24.76 37.72
C PHE A 216 -3.61 24.27 36.30
N ILE A 217 -4.08 23.10 35.88
CA ILE A 217 -3.91 22.61 34.50
C ILE A 217 -5.23 22.76 33.77
N THR A 218 -5.25 23.45 32.63
CA THR A 218 -6.39 23.45 31.70
C THR A 218 -5.98 22.76 30.41
N ILE A 219 -6.97 22.22 29.70
CA ILE A 219 -6.74 21.44 28.48
C ILE A 219 -7.59 22.08 27.39
N SER A 220 -6.94 22.47 26.29
CA SER A 220 -7.60 22.81 25.05
C SER A 220 -7.26 21.75 24.01
N VAL A 221 -8.24 21.33 23.24
CA VAL A 221 -8.04 20.35 22.18
C VAL A 221 -8.12 21.07 20.85
N ASP A 222 -7.03 21.02 20.09
CA ASP A 222 -7.03 21.46 18.70
C ASP A 222 -7.36 20.24 17.82
N ASP A 223 -8.34 20.41 16.94
CA ASP A 223 -8.75 19.42 15.95
C ASP A 223 -8.22 19.85 14.58
N THR A 224 -7.38 19.00 13.98
CA THR A 224 -6.86 19.21 12.64
C THR A 224 -7.17 18.00 11.77
N GLU A 225 -7.88 18.22 10.66
CA GLU A 225 -7.99 17.20 9.61
C GLU A 225 -6.59 16.94 9.04
N LEU A 226 -6.20 15.66 8.94
CA LEU A 226 -4.97 15.25 8.29
C LEU A 226 -5.16 15.37 6.76
N LEU A 227 -5.03 16.60 6.26
CA LEU A 227 -5.03 16.94 4.84
C LEU A 227 -3.78 16.36 4.17
N ILE A 228 -3.91 15.93 2.91
CA ILE A 228 -2.89 15.15 2.19
C ILE A 228 -2.26 16.01 1.09
N GLU A 229 -0.93 16.14 1.07
CA GLU A 229 -0.18 16.66 -0.09
C GLU A 229 0.69 15.58 -0.77
N ASP A 230 1.12 14.52 -0.06
CA ASP A 230 1.97 13.46 -0.62
C ASP A 230 1.23 12.12 -0.83
N ASN A 231 1.19 11.66 -2.09
CA ASN A 231 0.55 10.39 -2.49
C ASN A 231 1.61 9.29 -2.60
N ILE A 232 1.59 8.28 -1.72
CA ILE A 232 2.31 7.02 -2.01
C ILE A 232 1.44 6.19 -2.93
N ILE A 233 1.80 6.21 -4.21
CA ILE A 233 1.11 5.41 -5.21
C ILE A 233 1.62 3.98 -5.11
N ILE A 234 0.73 3.05 -4.74
CA ILE A 234 1.06 1.62 -4.71
C ILE A 234 0.55 0.99 -6.01
N HIS A 235 1.48 0.52 -6.84
CA HIS A 235 1.19 -0.12 -8.12
C HIS A 235 1.07 -1.62 -7.94
N SER A 236 0.25 -2.27 -8.78
CA SER A 236 0.34 -3.72 -8.96
C SER A 236 1.71 -4.09 -9.54
N ALA A 237 2.23 -5.28 -9.21
CA ALA A 237 3.46 -5.77 -9.81
C ALA A 237 3.37 -5.80 -11.36
N PRO A 238 4.50 -5.62 -12.05
CA PRO A 238 4.58 -5.82 -13.48
C PRO A 238 4.12 -7.23 -13.89
N LYS A 239 3.30 -7.32 -14.93
CA LYS A 239 2.87 -8.60 -15.49
C LYS A 239 3.74 -8.96 -16.70
N VAL A 240 4.14 -10.22 -16.79
CA VAL A 240 4.85 -10.79 -17.95
C VAL A 240 3.97 -11.85 -18.61
N THR A 241 3.91 -11.84 -19.93
CA THR A 241 3.19 -12.79 -20.78
C THR A 241 4.08 -13.30 -21.90
N ALA A 242 3.73 -14.43 -22.50
CA ALA A 242 4.40 -14.95 -23.69
C ALA A 242 3.40 -15.10 -24.84
N TYR A 243 3.83 -14.82 -26.07
CA TYR A 243 2.97 -14.96 -27.24
C TYR A 243 2.91 -16.43 -27.69
N GLY A 244 1.69 -16.97 -27.78
CA GLY A 244 1.45 -18.32 -28.28
C GLY A 244 1.86 -19.46 -27.32
N MET A 245 2.18 -19.15 -26.06
CA MET A 245 2.63 -20.15 -25.09
C MET A 245 2.31 -19.77 -23.64
N ASP A 246 2.18 -20.77 -22.77
CA ASP A 246 2.05 -20.59 -21.33
C ASP A 246 3.43 -20.47 -20.69
N ILE A 247 3.75 -19.27 -20.17
CA ILE A 247 5.03 -18.97 -19.53
C ILE A 247 5.20 -19.67 -18.17
N THR A 248 4.11 -20.19 -17.59
CA THR A 248 4.15 -20.93 -16.32
C THR A 248 4.39 -22.43 -16.53
N ALA A 249 4.31 -22.91 -17.77
CA ALA A 249 4.57 -24.28 -18.14
C ALA A 249 5.99 -24.44 -18.70
N PRO A 250 6.65 -25.60 -18.47
CA PRO A 250 7.94 -25.87 -19.10
C PRO A 250 7.80 -25.97 -20.62
N ILE A 251 8.72 -25.35 -21.33
CA ILE A 251 8.82 -25.45 -22.78
C ILE A 251 9.51 -26.77 -23.12
N THR A 252 8.86 -27.60 -23.92
CA THR A 252 9.40 -28.92 -24.31
C THR A 252 9.34 -29.08 -25.83
N GLY A 253 10.36 -29.73 -26.39
CA GLY A 253 10.49 -29.88 -27.84
C GLY A 253 11.68 -30.78 -28.19
N ALA A 254 11.74 -31.20 -29.45
CA ALA A 254 12.90 -31.91 -29.96
C ALA A 254 14.07 -30.91 -30.11
N GLN A 255 15.30 -31.41 -29.98
CA GLN A 255 16.47 -30.58 -30.24
C GLN A 255 16.40 -30.01 -31.66
N ASN A 256 16.73 -28.73 -31.82
CA ASN A 256 16.64 -27.98 -33.09
C ASN A 256 15.23 -27.73 -33.63
N SER A 257 14.17 -27.88 -32.82
CA SER A 257 12.78 -27.64 -33.25
C SER A 257 12.09 -26.47 -32.53
N PHE A 258 12.83 -25.62 -31.83
CA PHE A 258 12.26 -24.47 -31.13
C PHE A 258 12.17 -23.25 -32.05
N ASP A 259 11.08 -22.49 -31.91
CA ASP A 259 10.88 -21.18 -32.52
C ASP A 259 11.33 -20.05 -31.57
N ASP A 260 11.30 -18.81 -32.06
CA ASP A 260 11.56 -17.62 -31.23
C ASP A 260 10.53 -17.53 -30.10
N ILE A 261 11.00 -17.30 -28.87
CA ILE A 261 10.13 -16.97 -27.74
C ILE A 261 9.96 -15.46 -27.69
N LEU A 262 8.70 -15.01 -27.75
CA LEU A 262 8.34 -13.59 -27.66
C LEU A 262 7.62 -13.34 -26.34
N LEU A 263 8.23 -12.53 -25.48
CA LEU A 263 7.68 -12.12 -24.20
C LEU A 263 7.18 -10.68 -24.27
N GLY A 264 6.02 -10.44 -23.67
CA GLY A 264 5.47 -9.13 -23.40
C GLY A 264 5.48 -8.85 -21.91
N GLY A 265 5.65 -7.59 -21.53
CA GLY A 265 5.45 -7.16 -20.15
C GLY A 265 4.65 -5.87 -20.10
N VAL A 266 3.91 -5.65 -19.02
CA VAL A 266 3.21 -4.40 -18.76
C VAL A 266 3.34 -4.01 -17.30
N CYS A 267 3.66 -2.74 -17.04
CA CYS A 267 3.65 -2.16 -15.71
C CYS A 267 3.03 -0.76 -15.76
N TYR A 268 2.45 -0.32 -14.65
CA TYR A 268 2.14 1.10 -14.48
C TYR A 268 3.42 1.84 -14.08
N GLY A 269 3.66 3.03 -14.66
CA GLY A 269 4.93 3.75 -14.48
C GLY A 269 6.06 3.10 -15.28
N ASN A 270 7.27 3.03 -14.71
CA ASN A 270 8.46 2.46 -15.36
C ASN A 270 8.91 1.17 -14.66
N PHE A 271 9.46 0.22 -15.42
CA PHE A 271 10.15 -0.93 -14.85
C PHE A 271 11.39 -0.47 -14.07
N LYS A 272 11.48 -0.79 -12.78
CA LYS A 272 12.66 -0.48 -11.95
C LYS A 272 13.80 -1.49 -12.15
N SER A 273 13.47 -2.73 -12.47
CA SER A 273 14.39 -3.84 -12.69
C SER A 273 13.74 -4.84 -13.66
N MET A 274 14.56 -5.46 -14.51
CA MET A 274 14.19 -6.56 -15.38
C MET A 274 15.37 -7.52 -15.47
N ARG A 275 15.23 -8.69 -14.86
CA ARG A 275 16.32 -9.67 -14.79
C ARG A 275 16.06 -10.86 -15.72
N LEU A 276 16.98 -11.09 -16.65
CA LEU A 276 17.05 -12.33 -17.42
C LEU A 276 18.12 -13.21 -16.78
N ALA A 277 17.74 -14.41 -16.35
CA ALA A 277 18.63 -15.37 -15.72
C ALA A 277 18.72 -16.64 -16.56
N PHE A 278 19.91 -17.24 -16.57
CA PHE A 278 20.20 -18.49 -17.24
C PHE A 278 20.69 -19.48 -16.19
N SER A 279 20.05 -20.64 -16.14
CA SER A 279 20.45 -21.74 -15.25
C SER A 279 21.83 -22.33 -15.53
N ASP A 280 22.29 -22.25 -16.78
CA ASP A 280 23.61 -22.72 -17.21
C ASP A 280 24.17 -21.78 -18.30
N LYS A 281 24.92 -20.76 -17.89
CA LYS A 281 25.52 -19.81 -18.83
C LYS A 281 26.40 -20.48 -19.90
N ALA A 282 27.05 -21.60 -19.58
CA ALA A 282 27.92 -22.27 -20.54
C ALA A 282 27.10 -22.94 -21.66
N ALA A 283 25.96 -23.56 -21.30
CA ALA A 283 25.03 -24.12 -22.27
C ALA A 283 24.38 -23.05 -23.16
N PHE A 284 24.03 -21.90 -22.58
CA PHE A 284 23.47 -20.76 -23.32
C PHE A 284 24.52 -19.91 -24.05
N GLY A 285 25.81 -20.20 -23.84
CA GLY A 285 26.91 -19.47 -24.45
C GLY A 285 27.10 -18.05 -23.92
N THR A 286 26.54 -17.73 -22.75
CA THR A 286 26.58 -16.41 -22.13
C THR A 286 27.73 -16.27 -21.13
N GLN A 287 28.21 -15.04 -20.91
CA GLN A 287 29.28 -14.71 -19.98
C GLN A 287 28.78 -14.71 -18.52
N TYR A 288 27.54 -14.29 -18.31
CA TYR A 288 26.93 -14.15 -16.99
C TYR A 288 25.72 -15.06 -16.83
N ASP A 289 25.48 -15.46 -15.59
CA ASP A 289 24.32 -16.28 -15.20
C ASP A 289 23.04 -15.43 -15.10
N ALA A 290 23.17 -14.10 -15.02
CA ALA A 290 22.03 -13.19 -15.08
C ALA A 290 22.43 -11.80 -15.56
N TYR A 291 21.44 -11.09 -16.14
CA TYR A 291 21.58 -9.76 -16.72
C TYR A 291 20.45 -8.86 -16.21
N GLU A 292 20.79 -7.68 -15.67
CA GLU A 292 19.83 -6.65 -15.24
C GLU A 292 19.56 -5.68 -16.40
N LEU A 293 18.57 -6.02 -17.22
CA LEU A 293 18.25 -5.42 -18.51
C LEU A 293 17.91 -3.93 -18.47
N MET A 294 17.57 -3.37 -17.31
CA MET A 294 17.33 -1.94 -17.14
C MET A 294 18.60 -1.12 -16.87
N ASN A 295 19.70 -1.78 -16.52
CA ASN A 295 20.97 -1.15 -16.19
C ASN A 295 22.17 -2.02 -16.62
N LEU A 296 22.24 -2.36 -17.90
CA LEU A 296 23.35 -3.14 -18.45
C LEU A 296 24.56 -2.28 -18.79
N ALA A 297 25.76 -2.84 -18.61
CA ALA A 297 26.96 -2.33 -19.25
C ALA A 297 26.92 -2.60 -20.76
N GLU A 298 27.45 -1.68 -21.55
CA GLU A 298 27.45 -1.75 -23.03
C GLU A 298 28.06 -3.04 -23.58
N SER A 299 29.10 -3.57 -22.92
CA SER A 299 29.73 -4.85 -23.29
C SER A 299 28.80 -6.04 -23.13
N ALA A 300 28.09 -6.13 -22.00
CA ALA A 300 27.11 -7.17 -21.74
C ALA A 300 25.89 -7.03 -22.67
N GLU A 301 25.52 -5.81 -23.05
CA GLU A 301 24.42 -5.57 -23.97
C GLU A 301 24.79 -6.03 -25.38
N THR A 302 26.00 -5.69 -25.82
CA THR A 302 26.54 -6.13 -27.10
C THR A 302 26.61 -7.65 -27.20
N GLU A 303 27.03 -8.31 -26.12
CA GLU A 303 27.06 -9.77 -26.02
C GLU A 303 25.65 -10.38 -26.19
N LEU A 304 24.68 -9.99 -25.35
CA LEU A 304 23.31 -10.51 -25.43
C LEU A 304 22.67 -10.27 -26.79
N ARG A 305 22.85 -9.06 -27.36
CA ARG A 305 22.37 -8.74 -28.70
C ARG A 305 23.10 -9.55 -29.78
N GLY A 306 24.37 -9.89 -29.57
CA GLY A 306 25.14 -10.80 -30.40
C GLY A 306 24.56 -12.21 -30.45
N HIS A 307 23.95 -12.68 -29.36
CA HIS A 307 23.18 -13.93 -29.33
C HIS A 307 21.78 -13.79 -29.97
N GLY A 308 21.39 -12.60 -30.42
CA GLY A 308 20.11 -12.31 -31.03
C GLY A 308 18.98 -12.02 -30.04
N VAL A 309 19.29 -11.92 -28.74
CA VAL A 309 18.34 -11.51 -27.71
C VAL A 309 18.05 -10.02 -27.88
N THR A 310 16.77 -9.65 -27.90
CA THR A 310 16.36 -8.25 -28.01
C THR A 310 15.35 -7.92 -26.93
N TRP A 311 15.48 -6.77 -26.29
CA TRP A 311 14.49 -6.23 -25.39
C TRP A 311 14.32 -4.72 -25.60
N SER A 312 13.13 -4.22 -25.30
CA SER A 312 12.83 -2.79 -25.27
C SER A 312 11.67 -2.49 -24.32
N THR A 313 11.64 -1.25 -23.86
CA THR A 313 10.51 -0.69 -23.11
C THR A 313 10.00 0.56 -23.81
N ALA A 314 8.68 0.75 -23.84
CA ALA A 314 8.05 1.95 -24.40
C ALA A 314 6.77 2.29 -23.64
N ALA A 315 6.43 3.57 -23.56
CA ALA A 315 5.13 3.98 -23.05
C ALA A 315 4.01 3.35 -23.89
N SER A 316 2.95 2.86 -23.23
CA SER A 316 1.78 2.30 -23.89
C SER A 316 1.07 3.37 -24.70
N THR A 317 0.74 3.04 -25.95
CA THR A 317 -0.03 3.94 -26.85
C THR A 317 -1.53 3.82 -26.64
N THR A 318 -1.99 2.81 -25.90
CA THR A 318 -3.41 2.50 -25.65
C THR A 318 -3.83 2.75 -24.21
N ASP A 319 -2.88 2.66 -23.26
CA ASP A 319 -3.15 2.75 -21.82
C ASP A 319 -2.28 3.84 -21.19
N ALA A 320 -2.85 5.03 -20.98
CA ALA A 320 -2.11 6.16 -20.43
C ALA A 320 -1.49 5.83 -19.06
N GLY A 321 -0.21 6.12 -18.89
CA GLY A 321 0.55 5.86 -17.66
C GLY A 321 1.16 4.46 -17.54
N TYR A 322 0.96 3.58 -18.51
CA TYR A 322 1.60 2.26 -18.55
C TYR A 322 2.85 2.25 -19.43
N THR A 323 3.82 1.40 -19.08
CA THR A 323 4.97 1.05 -19.91
C THR A 323 4.85 -0.41 -20.32
N GLN A 324 5.09 -0.67 -21.60
CA GLN A 324 5.16 -2.00 -22.19
C GLN A 324 6.61 -2.42 -22.35
N MET A 325 6.89 -3.68 -22.08
CA MET A 325 8.15 -4.36 -22.39
C MET A 325 7.91 -5.37 -23.51
N ARG A 326 8.88 -5.49 -24.40
CA ARG A 326 8.95 -6.59 -25.38
C ARG A 326 10.31 -7.23 -25.27
N MET A 327 10.35 -8.55 -25.25
CA MET A 327 11.59 -9.32 -25.29
C MET A 327 11.47 -10.46 -26.31
N LYS A 328 12.57 -10.77 -26.97
CA LYS A 328 12.72 -11.93 -27.83
C LYS A 328 13.92 -12.75 -27.37
N ILE A 329 13.69 -14.04 -27.14
CA ILE A 329 14.75 -15.05 -27.02
C ILE A 329 14.76 -15.83 -28.34
N PRO A 330 15.86 -15.80 -29.10
CA PRO A 330 15.86 -16.35 -30.46
C PRO A 330 15.92 -17.88 -30.45
N ALA A 331 15.23 -18.49 -31.41
CA ALA A 331 15.27 -19.92 -31.71
C ALA A 331 16.70 -20.46 -31.79
N ALA A 332 17.61 -19.70 -32.41
CA ALA A 332 19.00 -20.10 -32.58
C ALA A 332 19.72 -20.36 -31.24
N MET A 333 19.40 -19.58 -30.20
CA MET A 333 19.95 -19.77 -28.86
C MET A 333 19.37 -21.02 -28.20
N LEU A 334 18.06 -21.24 -28.33
CA LEU A 334 17.37 -22.40 -27.77
C LEU A 334 17.79 -23.72 -28.45
N ASN A 335 17.92 -23.68 -29.78
CA ASN A 335 18.31 -24.82 -30.59
C ASN A 335 19.80 -25.18 -30.43
N GLY A 336 20.62 -24.31 -29.85
CA GLY A 336 22.00 -24.60 -29.45
C GLY A 336 22.13 -25.50 -28.21
N LEU A 337 21.04 -25.70 -27.46
CA LEU A 337 21.06 -26.50 -26.23
C LEU A 337 21.17 -28.00 -26.52
N ALA A 338 21.85 -28.72 -25.62
CA ALA A 338 21.83 -30.18 -25.61
C ALA A 338 20.51 -30.71 -25.02
N ASN A 339 20.28 -32.01 -25.10
CA ASN A 339 19.13 -32.61 -24.42
C ASN A 339 19.25 -32.44 -22.90
N GLY A 340 18.28 -31.79 -22.28
CA GLY A 340 18.29 -31.51 -20.85
C GLY A 340 17.14 -30.62 -20.41
N SER A 341 17.15 -30.24 -19.14
CA SER A 341 16.24 -29.25 -18.57
C SER A 341 17.01 -27.98 -18.24
N TYR A 342 16.53 -26.87 -18.79
CA TYR A 342 17.12 -25.55 -18.63
C TYR A 342 16.02 -24.59 -18.18
N TRP A 343 16.42 -23.61 -17.38
CA TRP A 343 15.60 -22.55 -16.80
C TRP A 343 16.17 -21.19 -17.17
#